data_AF-A0A3P3ZJV7-F1
#
_entry.id   AF-A0A3P3ZJV7-F1
#
_cell.length_a   1.000
_cell.length_b   1.000
_cell.length_c   1.000
_cell.angle_alpha   90.00
_cell.angle_beta   90.00
_cell.angle_gamma   90.00
#
_symmetry.space_group_name_H-M   'P 1'
#
loop_
_entity.id
_entity.type
_entity.pdbx_description
1 polymer ?
#
loop_
_entity_poly.entity_id
_entity_poly.type
_entity_poly.pdbx_seq_one_letter_code
_entity_poly.pdbx_strand_id
1 'polypeptide(L)'
;MFSSPIFVFSYEEQSNVMAVIKDLHNRTGCKVLVSTSLALCVMSVFCIVLGILGSLTFPHLSSGNSFSSYSVETGVLRMACLLTCCFNAAMSYVFCISPCCRAAFMFLSRGNGTNISKKMCARLGAVLSSVCCILAIFLLDVAQVVSLLGAIVSSTLCMMFPALFAMQMRRFGTCLTPWVDALLPWVLLLKGLLFSATGTYMAFAFSSAGGTRIREKRTQKACVGASPSPVQGFLSAALAEDDHMGSACIYFLFAVMRCKISFSFLSLSAVAFPTTM
;
A
#
# COMPACT_ATOMS: atom_id res chain seq x y z
N MET A 1 -5.66 11.91 -12.59
CA MET A 1 -4.60 10.99 -13.06
C MET A 1 -3.81 10.31 -11.92
N PHE A 2 -3.71 10.90 -10.72
CA PHE A 2 -3.08 10.25 -9.55
C PHE A 2 -3.77 8.98 -9.02
N SER A 3 -5.04 8.77 -9.37
CA SER A 3 -5.82 7.63 -8.87
C SER A 3 -5.38 6.28 -9.46
N SER A 4 -4.74 6.27 -10.63
CA SER A 4 -4.39 5.01 -11.32
C SER A 4 -3.36 4.18 -10.55
N PRO A 5 -2.18 4.71 -10.13
CA PRO A 5 -1.23 3.96 -9.31
C PRO A 5 -1.81 3.48 -7.99
N ILE A 6 -2.68 4.27 -7.35
CA ILE A 6 -3.34 3.92 -6.09
C ILE A 6 -4.31 2.74 -6.31
N PHE A 7 -5.03 2.75 -7.42
CA PHE A 7 -5.93 1.67 -7.81
C PHE A 7 -5.14 0.40 -8.13
N VAL A 8 -4.07 0.47 -8.95
CA VAL A 8 -3.27 -0.71 -9.29
C VAL A 8 -2.55 -1.28 -8.06
N PHE A 9 -1.96 -0.42 -7.22
CA PHE A 9 -1.40 -0.82 -5.93
C PHE A 9 -2.44 -1.47 -5.02
N SER A 10 -3.71 -1.07 -5.16
CA SER A 10 -4.76 -1.78 -4.46
C SER A 10 -4.85 -3.23 -4.97
N TYR A 11 -4.91 -3.52 -6.26
CA TYR A 11 -5.05 -4.93 -6.71
C TYR A 11 -3.83 -5.84 -6.47
N GLU A 12 -2.81 -5.36 -5.78
CA GLU A 12 -1.55 -6.05 -5.55
C GLU A 12 -1.60 -7.02 -4.34
N GLU A 13 -2.17 -8.20 -4.54
CA GLU A 13 -2.16 -9.32 -3.56
C GLU A 13 -1.32 -10.52 -4.02
N GLN A 14 -0.47 -10.33 -5.03
CA GLN A 14 0.23 -11.42 -5.71
C GLN A 14 1.15 -12.24 -4.79
N SER A 15 1.72 -11.61 -3.76
CA SER A 15 2.62 -12.28 -2.81
C SER A 15 1.92 -13.28 -1.90
N ASN A 16 0.63 -13.07 -1.61
CA ASN A 16 -0.14 -13.93 -0.71
C ASN A 16 -0.95 -14.99 -1.47
N VAL A 17 -1.30 -14.74 -2.74
CA VAL A 17 -2.11 -15.67 -3.54
C VAL A 17 -1.47 -17.06 -3.63
N MET A 18 -0.15 -17.14 -3.68
CA MET A 18 0.58 -18.42 -3.73
C MET A 18 0.45 -19.22 -2.43
N ALA A 19 0.38 -18.56 -1.27
CA ALA A 19 0.15 -19.23 0.00
C ALA A 19 -1.29 -19.76 0.09
N VAL A 20 -2.26 -18.95 -0.34
CA VAL A 20 -3.69 -19.34 -0.38
C VAL A 20 -3.92 -20.52 -1.34
N ILE A 21 -3.31 -20.51 -2.52
CA ILE A 21 -3.41 -21.62 -3.48
C ILE A 21 -2.82 -22.92 -2.91
N LYS A 22 -1.77 -22.82 -2.10
CA LYS A 22 -1.17 -24.01 -1.46
C LYS A 22 -2.10 -24.63 -0.42
N ASP A 23 -2.94 -23.84 0.22
CA ASP A 23 -3.87 -24.26 1.27
C ASP A 23 -5.20 -24.81 0.72
N LEU A 24 -5.53 -24.50 -0.55
CA LEU A 24 -6.76 -24.99 -1.20
C LEU A 24 -6.71 -26.52 -1.44
N HIS A 25 -7.69 -27.24 -0.89
CA HIS A 25 -7.89 -28.66 -1.14
C HIS A 25 -8.41 -28.88 -2.58
N ASN A 26 -7.73 -29.72 -3.38
CA ASN A 26 -7.92 -29.93 -4.83
C ASN A 26 -7.49 -28.74 -5.74
N ARG A 27 -6.20 -28.73 -6.11
CA ARG A 27 -5.55 -27.70 -6.94
C ARG A 27 -5.85 -27.84 -8.44
N THR A 28 -7.09 -27.59 -8.86
CA THR A 28 -7.39 -27.41 -10.29
C THR A 28 -7.22 -25.94 -10.69
N GLY A 29 -6.47 -25.66 -11.75
CA GLY A 29 -6.20 -24.28 -12.21
C GLY A 29 -7.47 -23.44 -12.44
N CYS A 30 -8.52 -24.06 -13.00
CA CYS A 30 -9.81 -23.39 -13.20
C CYS A 30 -10.48 -22.96 -11.88
N LYS A 31 -10.41 -23.78 -10.82
CA LYS A 31 -11.01 -23.45 -9.52
C LYS A 31 -10.28 -22.28 -8.86
N VAL A 32 -8.95 -22.27 -8.96
CA VAL A 32 -8.12 -21.16 -8.47
C VAL A 32 -8.46 -19.86 -9.22
N LEU A 33 -8.59 -19.92 -10.54
CA LEU A 33 -8.92 -18.76 -11.37
C LEU A 33 -10.31 -18.21 -11.04
N VAL A 34 -11.32 -19.08 -10.93
CA VAL A 34 -12.69 -18.68 -10.56
C VAL A 34 -12.69 -18.05 -9.17
N SER A 35 -12.08 -18.69 -8.17
CA SER A 35 -12.01 -18.15 -6.81
C SER A 35 -11.32 -16.79 -6.76
N THR A 36 -10.19 -16.64 -7.46
CA THR A 36 -9.45 -15.36 -7.51
C THR A 36 -10.26 -14.29 -8.22
N SER A 37 -10.91 -14.63 -9.33
CA SER A 37 -11.75 -13.70 -10.09
C SER A 37 -12.95 -13.21 -9.28
N LEU A 38 -13.58 -14.09 -8.50
CA LEU A 38 -14.71 -13.76 -7.63
C LEU A 38 -14.26 -12.81 -6.52
N ALA A 39 -13.14 -13.11 -5.86
CA ALA A 39 -12.57 -12.25 -4.81
C ALA A 39 -12.23 -10.84 -5.35
N LEU A 40 -11.58 -10.77 -6.53
CA LEU A 40 -11.27 -9.51 -7.20
C LEU A 40 -12.54 -8.74 -7.58
N CYS A 41 -13.58 -9.42 -8.06
CA CYS A 41 -14.87 -8.81 -8.40
C CYS A 41 -15.54 -8.18 -7.17
N VAL A 42 -15.65 -8.94 -6.07
CA VAL A 42 -16.25 -8.46 -4.81
C VAL A 42 -15.49 -7.23 -4.28
N MET A 43 -14.15 -7.30 -4.27
CA MET A 43 -13.32 -6.17 -3.83
C MET A 43 -13.47 -4.95 -4.75
N SER A 44 -13.60 -5.16 -6.06
CA SER A 44 -13.79 -4.08 -7.03
C SER A 44 -15.11 -3.36 -6.78
N VAL A 45 -16.20 -4.11 -6.62
CA VAL A 45 -17.53 -3.56 -6.32
C VAL A 45 -17.48 -2.75 -5.02
N PHE A 46 -16.86 -3.31 -3.97
CA PHE A 46 -16.74 -2.61 -2.69
C PHE A 46 -15.94 -1.30 -2.81
N CYS A 47 -14.81 -1.32 -3.52
CA CYS A 47 -14.00 -0.11 -3.75
C CYS A 47 -14.75 0.95 -4.56
N ILE A 48 -15.52 0.55 -5.57
CA ILE A 48 -16.33 1.46 -6.38
C ILE A 48 -17.43 2.09 -5.53
N VAL A 49 -18.16 1.31 -4.73
CA VAL A 49 -19.22 1.81 -3.84
C VAL A 49 -18.64 2.80 -2.83
N LEU A 50 -17.51 2.48 -2.19
CA LEU A 50 -16.83 3.41 -1.28
C LEU A 50 -16.38 4.69 -1.99
N GLY A 51 -15.87 4.57 -3.22
CA GLY A 51 -15.48 5.73 -4.02
C GLY A 51 -16.65 6.65 -4.35
N ILE A 52 -17.81 6.09 -4.73
CA ILE A 52 -19.04 6.85 -5.03
C ILE A 52 -19.62 7.48 -3.76
N LEU A 53 -19.75 6.72 -2.67
CA LEU A 53 -20.24 7.26 -1.41
C LEU A 53 -19.31 8.36 -0.86
N GLY A 54 -18.00 8.17 -0.99
CA GLY A 54 -17.00 9.16 -0.62
C GLY A 54 -17.12 10.45 -1.45
N SER A 55 -17.30 10.33 -2.78
CA SER A 55 -17.43 11.51 -3.65
C SER A 55 -18.75 12.26 -3.44
N LEU A 56 -19.85 11.55 -3.18
CA LEU A 56 -21.16 12.15 -2.89
C LEU A 56 -21.18 12.86 -1.52
N THR A 57 -20.47 12.32 -0.53
CA THR A 57 -20.40 12.92 0.82
C THR A 57 -19.59 14.22 0.82
N PHE A 58 -18.67 14.39 -0.12
CA PHE A 58 -17.73 15.52 -0.16
C PHE A 58 -17.58 16.17 -1.54
N PRO A 59 -18.61 16.83 -2.06
CA PRO A 59 -18.60 17.37 -3.42
C PRO A 59 -17.59 18.53 -3.64
N HIS A 60 -17.03 19.13 -2.58
CA HIS A 60 -16.19 20.34 -2.67
C HIS A 60 -14.75 20.19 -2.14
N LEU A 61 -14.33 18.99 -1.73
CA LEU A 61 -12.95 18.75 -1.27
C LEU A 61 -12.05 18.36 -2.44
N SER A 62 -11.66 19.34 -3.26
CA SER A 62 -10.59 19.16 -4.27
C SER A 62 -9.17 19.21 -3.67
N SER A 63 -9.05 19.38 -2.35
CA SER A 63 -7.79 19.39 -1.61
C SER A 63 -7.52 17.98 -1.08
N GLY A 64 -6.36 17.40 -1.39
CA GLY A 64 -6.00 16.00 -1.10
C GLY A 64 -5.92 15.59 0.39
N ASN A 65 -6.37 16.43 1.31
CA ASN A 65 -6.45 16.11 2.73
C ASN A 65 -7.87 16.40 3.28
N SER A 66 -8.81 15.50 3.00
CA SER A 66 -10.23 15.64 3.38
C SER A 66 -10.45 15.72 4.90
N PHE A 67 -9.48 15.28 5.71
CA PHE A 67 -9.56 15.31 7.17
C PHE A 67 -9.21 16.67 7.79
N SER A 68 -8.44 17.52 7.10
CA SER A 68 -7.98 18.81 7.66
C SER A 68 -9.10 19.86 7.79
N SER A 69 -10.22 19.69 7.08
CA SER A 69 -11.37 20.62 7.15
C SER A 69 -12.35 20.31 8.28
N TYR A 70 -12.10 19.25 9.05
CA TYR A 70 -12.97 18.85 10.14
C TYR A 70 -12.43 19.37 11.48
N SER A 71 -13.21 20.20 12.18
CA SER A 71 -12.86 20.57 13.56
C SER A 71 -12.92 19.33 14.45
N VAL A 72 -11.86 19.15 15.24
CA VAL A 72 -11.64 17.98 16.12
C VAL A 72 -12.70 17.90 17.23
N GLU A 73 -13.43 18.98 17.49
CA GLU A 73 -14.37 19.08 18.61
C GLU A 73 -15.73 18.40 18.41
N THR A 74 -16.14 18.01 17.20
CA THR A 74 -17.58 17.79 16.92
C THR A 74 -18.09 16.34 16.81
N GLY A 75 -17.38 15.28 17.22
CA GLY A 75 -18.08 13.98 17.33
C GLY A 75 -17.30 12.75 17.75
N VAL A 76 -17.86 12.03 18.74
CA VAL A 76 -17.41 10.70 19.24
C VAL A 76 -17.23 9.69 18.10
N LEU A 77 -18.09 9.73 17.08
CA LEU A 77 -18.02 8.82 15.92
C LEU A 77 -16.72 8.99 15.11
N ARG A 78 -16.21 10.23 14.98
CA ARG A 78 -14.96 10.49 14.24
C ARG A 78 -13.76 10.02 15.02
N MET A 79 -13.74 10.27 16.32
CA MET A 79 -12.69 9.76 17.22
C MET A 79 -12.65 8.23 17.20
N ALA A 80 -13.81 7.57 17.24
CA ALA A 80 -13.89 6.12 17.12
C ALA A 80 -13.37 5.60 15.75
N CYS A 81 -13.68 6.30 14.66
CA CYS A 81 -13.18 5.97 13.32
C CYS A 81 -11.65 6.14 13.24
N LEU A 82 -11.11 7.27 13.71
CA LEU A 82 -9.67 7.53 13.73
C LEU A 82 -8.93 6.52 14.61
N LEU A 83 -9.45 6.22 15.81
CA LEU A 83 -8.86 5.23 16.70
C LEU A 83 -8.85 3.83 16.06
N THR A 84 -9.97 3.43 15.44
CA THR A 84 -10.05 2.17 14.70
C THR A 84 -9.03 2.15 13.57
N CYS A 85 -8.83 3.28 12.91
CA CYS A 85 -7.87 3.44 11.83
C CYS A 85 -6.43 3.31 12.28
N CYS A 86 -6.05 4.00 13.34
CA CYS A 86 -4.73 3.90 13.96
C CYS A 86 -4.46 2.48 14.47
N PHE A 87 -5.44 1.84 15.11
CA PHE A 87 -5.32 0.46 15.57
C PHE A 87 -5.11 -0.50 14.40
N ASN A 88 -5.88 -0.34 13.32
CA ASN A 88 -5.68 -1.11 12.10
C ASN A 88 -4.25 -0.92 11.59
N ALA A 89 -3.80 0.33 11.45
CA ALA A 89 -2.46 0.64 10.96
C ALA A 89 -1.35 0.02 11.81
N ALA A 90 -1.46 0.10 13.14
CA ALA A 90 -0.52 -0.57 14.03
C ALA A 90 -0.46 -2.09 13.80
N MET A 91 -1.62 -2.74 13.62
CA MET A 91 -1.69 -4.17 13.36
C MET A 91 -1.06 -4.56 12.02
N SER A 92 -1.37 -3.85 10.92
CA SER A 92 -0.72 -4.14 9.63
C SER A 92 0.76 -3.89 9.65
N TYR A 93 1.23 -2.87 10.37
CA TYR A 93 2.66 -2.62 10.47
C TYR A 93 3.41 -3.86 11.00
N VAL A 94 2.87 -4.49 12.05
CA VAL A 94 3.43 -5.73 12.61
C VAL A 94 3.39 -6.89 11.61
N PHE A 95 2.30 -7.01 10.82
CA PHE A 95 2.21 -8.04 9.80
C PHE A 95 3.13 -7.80 8.60
N CYS A 96 3.42 -6.55 8.25
CA CYS A 96 4.31 -6.20 7.14
C CYS A 96 5.78 -6.32 7.53
N ILE A 97 6.17 -5.95 8.75
CA ILE A 97 7.58 -5.98 9.16
C ILE A 97 8.13 -7.42 9.22
N SER A 98 7.32 -8.39 9.65
CA SER A 98 7.72 -9.80 9.79
C SER A 98 8.24 -10.44 8.49
N PRO A 99 7.49 -10.45 7.37
CA PRO A 99 7.99 -10.97 6.09
C PRO A 99 9.11 -10.10 5.49
N CYS A 100 9.08 -8.77 5.68
CA CYS A 100 10.13 -7.89 5.21
C CYS A 100 11.49 -8.21 5.84
N CYS A 101 11.53 -8.44 7.15
CA CYS A 101 12.77 -8.84 7.82
C CYS A 101 13.30 -10.19 7.32
N ARG A 102 12.41 -11.15 7.05
CA ARG A 102 12.81 -12.46 6.48
C ARG A 102 13.34 -12.33 5.07
N ALA A 103 12.70 -11.51 4.23
CA ALA A 103 13.15 -11.24 2.86
C ALA A 103 14.52 -10.55 2.85
N ALA A 104 14.69 -9.51 3.69
CA ALA A 104 15.96 -8.81 3.84
C ALA A 104 17.08 -9.74 4.35
N PHE A 105 16.77 -10.62 5.30
CA PHE A 105 17.73 -11.63 5.77
C PHE A 105 18.11 -12.59 4.65
N MET A 106 17.15 -13.15 3.90
CA MET A 106 17.44 -14.05 2.78
C MET A 106 18.30 -13.37 1.70
N PHE A 107 18.04 -12.09 1.42
CA PHE A 107 18.84 -11.30 0.49
C PHE A 107 20.28 -11.11 0.98
N LEU A 108 20.46 -10.76 2.26
CA LEU A 108 21.79 -10.51 2.85
C LEU A 108 22.59 -11.79 3.10
N SER A 109 21.94 -12.89 3.45
CA SER A 109 22.60 -14.15 3.82
C SER A 109 23.14 -14.94 2.62
N ARG A 110 22.91 -14.48 1.38
CA ARG A 110 23.47 -15.03 0.12
C ARG A 110 23.44 -16.58 0.04
N GLY A 111 22.43 -17.20 0.64
CA GLY A 111 22.24 -18.66 0.67
C GLY A 111 23.06 -19.45 1.69
N ASN A 112 23.89 -18.82 2.54
CA ASN A 112 24.90 -19.53 3.34
C ASN A 112 24.45 -19.97 4.75
N GLY A 113 23.16 -19.94 5.07
CA GLY A 113 22.67 -20.39 6.38
C GLY A 113 21.14 -20.45 6.49
N THR A 114 20.63 -21.62 6.86
CA THR A 114 19.19 -21.87 7.08
C THR A 114 18.68 -21.41 8.45
N ASN A 115 19.59 -21.09 9.38
CA ASN A 115 19.24 -20.67 10.73
C ASN A 115 19.14 -19.14 10.84
N ILE A 116 17.90 -18.65 10.86
CA ILE A 116 17.59 -17.24 11.05
C ILE A 116 17.85 -16.86 12.52
N SER A 117 18.94 -16.14 12.77
CA SER A 117 19.21 -15.59 14.10
C SER A 117 18.18 -14.52 14.46
N LYS A 118 17.42 -14.74 15.55
CA LYS A 118 16.41 -13.80 16.07
C LYS A 118 16.98 -12.39 16.29
N LYS A 119 18.27 -12.30 16.68
CA LYS A 119 18.97 -11.02 16.91
C LYS A 119 19.14 -10.20 15.62
N MET A 120 19.43 -10.86 14.49
CA MET A 120 19.62 -10.18 13.20
C MET A 120 18.29 -9.70 12.62
N CYS A 121 17.22 -10.50 12.76
CA CYS A 121 15.87 -10.12 12.36
C CYS A 121 15.39 -8.86 13.13
N ALA A 122 15.63 -8.79 14.44
CA ALA A 122 15.30 -7.62 15.25
C ALA A 122 16.10 -6.37 14.83
N ARG A 123 17.40 -6.51 14.54
CA ARG A 123 18.24 -5.39 14.03
C ARG A 123 17.74 -4.88 12.69
N LEU A 124 17.43 -5.77 11.75
CA LEU A 124 16.88 -5.39 10.44
C LEU A 124 15.54 -4.68 10.59
N GLY A 125 14.66 -5.17 11.45
CA GLY A 125 13.39 -4.51 11.75
C GLY A 125 13.58 -3.11 12.33
N ALA A 126 14.53 -2.92 13.24
CA ALA A 126 14.85 -1.61 13.81
C ALA A 126 15.40 -0.64 12.74
N VAL A 127 16.27 -1.11 11.84
CA VAL A 127 16.79 -0.30 10.72
C VAL A 127 15.69 0.05 9.72
N LEU A 128 14.82 -0.88 9.36
CA LEU A 128 13.67 -0.61 8.50
C LEU A 128 12.73 0.43 9.13
N SER A 129 12.45 0.27 10.43
CA SER A 129 11.62 1.22 11.19
C SER A 129 12.24 2.62 11.23
N SER A 130 13.55 2.72 11.47
CA SER A 130 14.23 4.01 11.53
C SER A 130 14.25 4.72 10.17
N VAL A 131 14.49 3.97 9.08
CA VAL A 131 14.40 4.51 7.71
C VAL A 131 12.97 4.99 7.42
N CYS A 132 11.94 4.24 7.80
CA CYS A 132 10.55 4.68 7.68
C CYS A 132 10.26 5.96 8.48
N CYS A 133 10.75 6.08 9.72
CA CYS A 133 10.61 7.31 10.50
C CYS A 133 11.31 8.51 9.82
N ILE A 134 12.53 8.32 9.33
CA ILE A 134 13.26 9.38 8.63
C ILE A 134 12.48 9.80 7.38
N LEU A 135 11.99 8.85 6.57
CA LEU A 135 11.18 9.14 5.40
C LEU A 135 9.88 9.87 5.77
N ALA A 136 9.24 9.52 6.88
CA ALA A 136 8.03 10.20 7.36
C ALA A 136 8.29 11.67 7.71
N ILE A 137 9.47 12.01 8.25
CA ILE A 137 9.86 13.39 8.55
C ILE A 137 10.13 14.19 7.27
N PHE A 138 10.73 13.57 6.25
CA PHE A 138 11.13 14.26 5.01
C PHE A 138 10.01 14.39 3.98
N LEU A 139 9.06 13.45 3.90
CA LEU A 139 8.01 13.46 2.89
C LEU A 139 6.72 14.05 3.47
N LEU A 140 6.57 15.37 3.29
CA LEU A 140 5.41 16.13 3.76
C LEU A 140 4.07 15.74 3.09
N ASP A 141 4.10 15.00 1.98
CA ASP A 141 2.91 14.61 1.21
C ASP A 141 2.82 13.09 1.02
N VAL A 142 1.99 12.47 1.85
CA VAL A 142 1.69 11.03 1.85
C VAL A 142 1.21 10.55 0.48
N ALA A 143 0.40 11.37 -0.22
CA ALA A 143 -0.18 10.98 -1.50
C ALA A 143 0.90 10.78 -2.57
N GLN A 144 1.96 11.61 -2.54
CA GLN A 144 3.10 11.46 -3.44
C GLN A 144 3.89 10.19 -3.15
N VAL A 145 4.13 9.88 -1.87
CA VAL A 145 4.86 8.67 -1.47
C VAL A 145 4.10 7.43 -1.91
N VAL A 146 2.80 7.38 -1.64
CA VAL A 146 1.93 6.25 -2.00
C VAL A 146 1.82 6.12 -3.52
N SER A 147 1.71 7.23 -4.25
CA SER A 147 1.67 7.18 -5.72
C SER A 147 3.00 6.70 -6.32
N LEU A 148 4.14 7.16 -5.80
CA LEU A 148 5.46 6.75 -6.28
C LEU A 148 5.73 5.29 -5.96
N LEU A 149 5.51 4.91 -4.70
CA LEU A 149 5.69 3.54 -4.23
C LEU A 149 4.74 2.59 -4.98
N GLY A 150 3.47 2.96 -5.12
CA GLY A 150 2.49 2.19 -5.89
C GLY A 150 2.89 2.05 -7.37
N ALA A 151 3.42 3.09 -8.00
CA ALA A 151 3.89 3.00 -9.38
C ALA A 151 5.08 2.06 -9.53
N ILE A 152 6.10 2.17 -8.67
CA ILE A 152 7.32 1.37 -8.75
C ILE A 152 7.06 -0.09 -8.34
N VAL A 153 6.40 -0.29 -7.20
CA VAL A 153 6.14 -1.63 -6.65
C VAL A 153 5.19 -2.38 -7.58
N SER A 154 4.08 -1.74 -7.99
CA SER A 154 3.08 -2.41 -8.83
C SER A 154 3.56 -2.67 -10.25
N SER A 155 4.33 -1.77 -10.87
CA SER A 155 4.96 -2.08 -12.17
C SER A 155 5.91 -3.28 -12.06
N THR A 156 6.69 -3.34 -10.98
CA THR A 156 7.71 -4.38 -10.80
C THR A 156 7.07 -5.73 -10.51
N LEU A 157 6.16 -5.80 -9.53
CA LEU A 157 5.54 -7.06 -9.13
C LEU A 157 4.47 -7.50 -10.13
N CYS A 158 3.53 -6.62 -10.52
CA CYS A 158 2.40 -7.05 -11.33
C CYS A 158 2.73 -7.25 -12.81
N MET A 159 3.75 -6.58 -13.35
CA MET A 159 4.06 -6.64 -14.78
C MET A 159 5.45 -7.22 -15.05
N MET A 160 6.50 -6.72 -14.40
CA MET A 160 7.86 -7.19 -14.68
C MET A 160 8.12 -8.61 -14.15
N PHE A 161 7.68 -8.93 -12.93
CA PHE A 161 7.91 -10.25 -12.35
C PHE A 161 7.26 -11.40 -13.13
N PRO A 162 5.96 -11.37 -13.49
CA PRO A 162 5.37 -12.41 -14.33
C PRO A 162 5.97 -12.44 -15.73
N ALA A 163 6.37 -11.30 -16.31
CA ALA A 163 7.04 -11.27 -17.60
C ALA A 163 8.42 -11.96 -17.56
N LEU A 164 9.23 -11.65 -16.54
CA LEU A 164 10.53 -12.29 -16.33
C LEU A 164 10.38 -13.78 -16.04
N PHE A 165 9.38 -14.17 -15.25
CA PHE A 165 9.09 -15.57 -14.97
C PHE A 165 8.69 -16.34 -16.24
N ALA A 166 7.84 -15.75 -17.09
CA ALA A 166 7.47 -16.34 -18.37
C ALA A 166 8.65 -16.47 -19.33
N MET A 167 9.55 -15.46 -19.40
CA MET A 167 10.78 -15.54 -20.19
C MET A 167 11.72 -16.64 -19.68
N GLN A 168 11.88 -16.75 -18.36
CA GLN A 168 12.73 -17.77 -17.74
C GLN A 168 12.21 -19.18 -18.00
N MET A 169 10.89 -19.40 -17.85
CA MET A 169 10.26 -20.69 -18.17
C MET A 169 10.47 -21.08 -19.63
N ARG A 170 10.38 -20.11 -20.55
CA ARG A 170 10.63 -20.37 -21.98
C ARG A 170 12.09 -20.74 -22.26
N ARG A 171 13.05 -20.11 -21.57
CA ARG A 171 14.47 -20.44 -21.71
C ARG A 171 14.79 -21.88 -21.31
N PHE A 172 14.05 -22.43 -20.34
CA PHE A 172 14.19 -23.83 -19.92
C PHE A 172 13.44 -24.84 -20.80
N GLY A 173 12.77 -24.38 -21.88
CA GLY A 173 12.14 -25.26 -22.87
C GLY A 173 10.91 -26.02 -22.37
N THR A 174 10.38 -25.70 -21.18
CA THR A 174 9.25 -26.41 -20.57
C THR A 174 7.89 -26.09 -21.20
N CYS A 175 7.80 -25.12 -22.10
CA CYS A 175 6.57 -24.78 -22.83
C CYS A 175 6.87 -24.49 -24.31
N LEU A 176 6.50 -25.41 -25.21
CA LEU A 176 6.41 -25.13 -26.65
C LEU A 176 5.16 -24.28 -26.89
N THR A 177 5.36 -23.00 -27.16
CA THR A 177 4.26 -22.05 -27.34
C THR A 177 4.45 -21.19 -28.59
N PRO A 178 3.34 -20.79 -29.26
CA PRO A 178 3.34 -19.98 -30.48
C PRO A 178 4.02 -18.61 -30.29
N TRP A 179 4.35 -17.95 -31.40
CA TRP A 179 4.97 -16.61 -31.42
C TRP A 179 4.21 -15.54 -30.61
N VAL A 180 2.92 -15.74 -30.36
CA VAL A 180 2.12 -14.82 -29.54
C VAL A 180 2.55 -14.84 -28.07
N ASP A 181 2.84 -16.03 -27.53
CA ASP A 181 3.30 -16.19 -26.15
C ASP A 181 4.75 -15.71 -25.97
N ALA A 182 5.50 -15.63 -27.07
CA ALA A 182 6.81 -14.99 -27.11
C ALA A 182 6.71 -13.46 -26.95
N LEU A 183 5.71 -12.85 -27.56
CA LEU A 183 5.53 -11.40 -27.60
C LEU A 183 4.92 -10.86 -26.30
N LEU A 184 4.01 -11.62 -25.69
CA LEU A 184 3.28 -11.22 -24.48
C LEU A 184 4.17 -10.75 -23.31
N PRO A 185 5.23 -11.47 -22.90
CA PRO A 185 6.09 -11.03 -21.79
C PRO A 185 6.88 -9.75 -22.14
N TRP A 186 7.27 -9.56 -23.40
CA TRP A 186 7.92 -8.32 -23.83
C TRP A 186 6.98 -7.12 -23.72
N VAL A 187 5.72 -7.28 -24.14
CA VAL A 187 4.70 -6.24 -24.02
C VAL A 187 4.42 -5.91 -22.55
N LEU A 188 4.32 -6.92 -21.69
CA LEU A 188 4.12 -6.72 -20.25
C LEU A 188 5.30 -5.98 -19.60
N LEU A 189 6.54 -6.35 -19.97
CA LEU A 189 7.75 -5.70 -19.46
C LEU A 189 7.82 -4.23 -19.88
N LEU A 190 7.54 -3.94 -21.15
CA LEU A 190 7.50 -2.56 -21.66
C LEU A 190 6.39 -1.74 -20.99
N LYS A 191 5.18 -2.31 -20.82
CA LYS A 191 4.09 -1.65 -20.11
C LYS A 191 4.44 -1.34 -18.66
N GLY A 192 5.08 -2.28 -17.95
CA GLY A 192 5.54 -2.07 -16.59
C GLY A 192 6.56 -0.92 -16.51
N LEU A 193 7.53 -0.90 -17.42
CA LEU A 193 8.53 0.16 -17.49
C LEU A 193 7.90 1.54 -17.75
N LEU A 194 6.98 1.63 -18.71
CA LEU A 194 6.26 2.87 -19.04
C LEU A 194 5.39 3.34 -17.86
N PHE A 195 4.74 2.42 -17.15
CA PHE A 195 3.94 2.74 -15.97
C PHE A 195 4.81 3.29 -14.83
N SER A 196 5.96 2.66 -14.57
CA SER A 196 6.93 3.13 -13.56
C SER A 196 7.50 4.50 -13.91
N ALA A 197 7.90 4.69 -15.17
CA ALA A 197 8.45 5.96 -15.66
C ALA A 197 7.42 7.08 -15.55
N THR A 198 6.17 6.82 -15.97
CA THR A 198 5.08 7.81 -15.90
C THR A 198 4.72 8.14 -14.46
N GLY A 199 4.64 7.15 -13.57
CA GLY A 199 4.36 7.38 -12.15
C GLY A 199 5.46 8.18 -11.44
N THR A 200 6.72 7.88 -11.77
CA THR A 200 7.88 8.62 -11.24
C THR A 200 7.90 10.05 -11.77
N TYR A 201 7.72 10.25 -13.08
CA TYR A 201 7.64 11.57 -13.69
C TYR A 201 6.56 12.44 -13.05
N MET A 202 5.36 11.89 -12.84
CA MET A 202 4.28 12.61 -12.18
C MET A 202 4.68 13.00 -10.75
N ALA A 203 5.20 12.08 -9.94
CA ALA A 203 5.63 12.40 -8.57
C ALA A 203 6.65 13.55 -8.52
N PHE A 204 7.62 13.59 -9.44
CA PHE A 204 8.58 14.69 -9.54
C PHE A 204 7.96 16.01 -10.01
N ALA A 205 7.11 15.97 -11.04
CA ALA A 205 6.45 17.17 -11.57
C ALA A 205 5.61 17.88 -10.50
N PHE A 206 4.92 17.11 -9.64
CA PHE A 206 4.13 17.67 -8.54
C PHE A 206 4.99 18.18 -7.37
N SER A 207 6.12 17.53 -7.09
CA SER A 207 7.08 18.01 -6.09
C SER A 207 7.64 19.39 -6.48
N SER A 208 8.01 19.57 -7.75
CA SER A 208 8.48 20.86 -8.27
C SER A 208 7.42 21.97 -8.22
N ALA A 209 6.13 21.63 -8.43
CA ALA A 209 5.03 22.59 -8.37
C ALA A 209 4.58 22.95 -6.93
N GLY A 210 4.80 22.05 -5.96
CA GLY A 210 4.43 22.26 -4.55
C GLY A 210 5.46 23.05 -3.75
N GLY A 211 6.75 22.93 -4.09
CA GLY A 211 7.86 23.60 -3.38
C GLY A 211 7.79 25.13 -3.40
N THR A 212 7.25 25.72 -4.47
CA THR A 212 7.06 27.18 -4.59
C THR A 212 5.97 27.71 -3.66
N ARG A 213 4.87 26.95 -3.46
CA ARG A 213 3.72 27.39 -2.64
C ARG A 213 3.93 27.25 -1.13
N ILE A 214 4.71 26.27 -0.67
CA ILE A 214 5.01 26.09 0.77
C ILE A 214 5.99 27.16 1.26
N ARG A 215 6.90 27.62 0.40
CA ARG A 215 7.82 28.73 0.73
C ARG A 215 7.05 30.02 0.99
N GLU A 216 6.02 30.30 0.20
CA GLU A 216 5.18 31.49 0.34
C GLU A 216 4.34 31.50 1.63
N LYS A 217 3.72 30.36 2.00
CA LYS A 217 2.93 30.26 3.25
C LYS A 217 3.77 30.30 4.53
N ARG A 218 5.02 29.80 4.51
CA ARG A 218 5.92 29.94 5.67
C ARG A 218 6.38 31.39 5.86
N THR A 219 6.61 32.14 4.77
CA THR A 219 6.90 33.58 4.86
C THR A 219 5.71 34.36 5.41
N GLN A 220 4.48 33.97 5.03
CA GLN A 220 3.26 34.66 5.48
C GLN A 220 2.90 34.37 6.95
N LYS A 221 3.15 33.15 7.46
CA LYS A 221 2.99 32.82 8.90
C LYS A 221 4.07 33.44 9.79
N ALA A 222 5.30 33.63 9.28
CA ALA A 222 6.38 34.29 10.03
C ALA A 222 6.09 35.78 10.34
N CYS A 223 5.17 36.41 9.60
CA CYS A 223 4.79 37.81 9.83
C CYS A 223 3.65 38.00 10.85
N VAL A 224 2.97 36.94 11.33
CA VAL A 224 1.68 37.09 12.04
C VAL A 224 1.66 36.59 13.50
N GLY A 225 2.70 35.93 14.03
CA GLY A 225 2.60 35.29 15.35
C GLY A 225 3.83 35.37 16.24
N ALA A 226 4.02 36.51 16.93
CA ALA A 226 4.90 36.61 18.09
C ALA A 226 4.07 36.83 19.36
N SER A 227 3.76 35.75 20.09
CA SER A 227 3.60 35.76 21.57
C SER A 227 3.38 34.31 22.07
N PRO A 228 4.27 33.73 22.90
CA PRO A 228 4.11 32.37 23.40
C PRO A 228 3.57 32.34 24.85
N SER A 229 2.57 31.50 25.09
CA SER A 229 2.17 31.08 26.45
C SER A 229 2.67 29.65 26.75
N PRO A 230 3.16 29.34 27.98
CA PRO A 230 4.06 28.20 28.20
C PRO A 230 3.39 26.83 28.40
N VAL A 231 2.05 26.73 28.37
CA VAL A 231 1.33 25.50 28.75
C VAL A 231 0.82 24.71 27.52
N GLN A 232 0.98 25.26 26.32
CA GLN A 232 0.50 24.65 25.07
C GLN A 232 1.56 23.78 24.36
N GLY A 233 2.80 23.75 24.86
CA GLY A 233 3.93 23.07 24.21
C GLY A 233 3.89 21.53 24.27
N PHE A 234 3.25 20.95 25.28
CA PHE A 234 3.19 19.48 25.42
C PHE A 234 1.99 18.85 24.68
N LEU A 235 0.88 19.58 24.53
CA LEU A 235 -0.26 19.12 23.74
C LEU A 235 -0.10 19.42 22.24
N SER A 236 0.59 20.52 21.87
CA SER A 236 0.91 20.82 20.47
C SER A 236 2.01 19.93 19.89
N ALA A 237 2.88 19.30 20.68
CA ALA A 237 3.81 18.30 20.16
C ALA A 237 3.06 17.02 19.74
N ALA A 238 2.05 16.59 20.51
CA ALA A 238 1.20 15.44 20.15
C ALA A 238 0.18 15.76 19.04
N LEU A 239 -0.35 16.99 18.99
CA LEU A 239 -1.34 17.41 17.96
C LEU A 239 -0.72 17.95 16.67
N ALA A 240 0.57 18.33 16.65
CA ALA A 240 1.28 18.68 15.41
C ALA A 240 1.71 17.43 14.61
N GLU A 241 1.68 16.25 15.23
CA GLU A 241 1.85 14.96 14.55
C GLU A 241 0.54 14.44 13.91
N ASP A 242 -0.63 15.03 14.25
CA ASP A 242 -1.95 14.53 13.83
C ASP A 242 -2.40 14.99 12.42
N ASP A 243 -1.97 16.17 11.95
CA ASP A 243 -2.36 16.70 10.63
C ASP A 243 -1.76 15.92 9.44
N HIS A 244 -0.65 15.22 9.67
CA HIS A 244 0.03 14.37 8.69
C HIS A 244 -0.40 12.89 8.78
N MET A 245 -0.97 12.48 9.91
CA MET A 245 -1.30 11.08 10.19
C MET A 245 -2.65 10.65 9.62
N GLY A 246 -3.60 11.56 9.44
CA GLY A 246 -4.95 11.26 8.93
C GLY A 246 -5.01 10.74 7.48
N SER A 247 -4.21 11.31 6.57
CA SER A 247 -4.15 10.85 5.17
C SER A 247 -3.38 9.53 5.05
N ALA A 248 -2.28 9.38 5.80
CA ALA A 248 -1.57 8.10 5.94
C ALA A 248 -2.50 7.04 6.51
N CYS A 249 -3.32 7.38 7.50
CA CYS A 249 -4.28 6.48 8.11
C CYS A 249 -5.26 5.89 7.08
N ILE A 250 -5.84 6.66 6.15
CA ILE A 250 -6.81 6.11 5.18
C ILE A 250 -6.16 5.18 4.15
N TYR A 251 -4.98 5.53 3.62
CA TYR A 251 -4.28 4.68 2.66
C TYR A 251 -3.68 3.44 3.33
N PHE A 252 -3.24 3.57 4.57
CA PHE A 252 -2.80 2.46 5.39
C PHE A 252 -4.01 1.62 5.83
N LEU A 253 -5.18 2.20 6.13
CA LEU A 253 -6.45 1.51 6.38
C LEU A 253 -6.87 0.71 5.15
N PHE A 254 -6.60 1.19 3.94
CA PHE A 254 -6.83 0.43 2.70
C PHE A 254 -5.86 -0.77 2.58
N ALA A 255 -4.59 -0.59 2.97
CA ALA A 255 -3.62 -1.69 3.07
C ALA A 255 -3.92 -2.67 4.23
N VAL A 256 -4.60 -2.23 5.30
CA VAL A 256 -4.95 -3.05 6.46
C VAL A 256 -6.29 -3.76 6.30
N MET A 257 -7.28 -3.10 5.72
CA MET A 257 -8.54 -3.73 5.31
C MET A 257 -8.24 -4.94 4.43
N ARG A 258 -7.15 -4.94 3.65
CA ARG A 258 -6.66 -6.12 2.94
C ARG A 258 -6.17 -7.26 3.82
N CYS A 259 -5.39 -6.97 4.87
CA CYS A 259 -4.92 -8.02 5.77
C CYS A 259 -6.10 -8.67 6.52
N LYS A 260 -7.09 -7.85 6.93
CA LYS A 260 -8.28 -8.33 7.64
C LYS A 260 -9.32 -8.99 6.71
N ILE A 261 -9.46 -8.54 5.46
CA ILE A 261 -10.32 -9.19 4.45
C ILE A 261 -9.72 -10.50 3.97
N SER A 262 -8.39 -10.59 3.74
CA SER A 262 -7.72 -11.87 3.48
C SER A 262 -7.93 -12.85 4.64
N PHE A 263 -7.87 -12.40 5.90
CA PHE A 263 -8.11 -13.24 7.08
C PHE A 263 -9.60 -13.62 7.25
N SER A 264 -10.51 -12.70 6.94
CA SER A 264 -11.96 -12.94 6.99
C SER A 264 -12.42 -13.85 5.85
N PHE A 265 -11.84 -13.75 4.64
CA PHE A 265 -12.08 -14.69 3.55
C PHE A 265 -11.50 -16.08 3.84
N LEU A 266 -10.35 -16.16 4.54
CA LEU A 266 -9.82 -17.44 5.04
C LEU A 266 -10.79 -18.09 6.04
N SER A 267 -11.37 -17.28 6.94
CA SER A 267 -12.37 -17.76 7.90
C SER A 267 -13.72 -18.08 7.25
N LEU A 268 -14.16 -17.32 6.25
CA LEU A 268 -15.42 -17.57 5.54
C LEU A 268 -15.33 -18.78 4.60
N SER A 269 -14.19 -18.97 3.93
CA SER A 269 -13.94 -20.14 3.07
C SER A 269 -13.80 -21.43 3.89
N ALA A 270 -13.34 -21.33 5.14
CA ALA A 270 -13.34 -22.46 6.08
C ALA A 270 -14.75 -22.85 6.57
N VAL A 271 -15.72 -21.94 6.50
CA VAL A 271 -17.11 -22.16 6.96
C VAL A 271 -18.07 -22.53 5.82
N ALA A 272 -17.74 -22.16 4.56
CA ALA A 272 -18.66 -22.30 3.42
C ALA A 272 -18.61 -23.65 2.66
N PHE A 273 -17.81 -24.64 3.10
CA PHE A 273 -17.89 -26.00 2.56
C PHE A 273 -18.51 -26.96 3.58
N PRO A 274 -19.86 -27.09 3.63
CA PRO A 274 -20.45 -28.28 4.20
C PRO A 274 -20.02 -29.46 3.31
N THR A 275 -19.17 -30.31 3.85
CA THR A 275 -18.90 -31.65 3.33
C THR A 275 -20.22 -32.43 3.30
N THR A 276 -20.93 -32.36 2.19
CA THR A 276 -21.94 -33.36 1.84
C THR A 276 -21.18 -34.49 1.15
N MET A 277 -20.94 -35.54 1.96
CA MET A 277 -20.68 -36.90 1.47
C MET A 277 -21.92 -37.44 0.78
#